data_AF-A0A177DUR2-F1
#
_entry.id   AF-A0A177DUR2-F1
#
_cell.length_a   1.000
_cell.length_b   1.000
_cell.length_c   1.000
_cell.angle_alpha   90.00
_cell.angle_beta   90.00
_cell.angle_gamma   90.00
#
_symmetry.space_group_name_H-M   'P 1'
#
loop_
_entity.id
_entity.type
_entity.pdbx_description
1 polymer ?
#
loop_
_entity_poly.entity_id
_entity_poly.type
_entity_poly.pdbx_seq_one_letter_code
_entity_poly.pdbx_strand_id
1 'polypeptide(L)' 'MTKSCTLCSKPRDVLVRCQIDESQKWHFVCPGTCWKSVSGGVEDAKGMQEEYPYYRYGGMVSFCK' A
#
# COMPACT_ATOMS: atom_id res chain seq x y z
N MET A 1 0.66 4.31 17.89
CA MET A 1 1.71 3.26 17.92
C MET A 1 2.11 3.07 16.48
N THR A 2 3.28 3.55 16.05
CA THR A 2 3.65 3.57 14.63
C THR A 2 3.77 2.16 14.08
N LYS A 3 3.33 1.97 12.83
CA LYS A 3 3.54 0.72 12.10
C LYS A 3 4.64 0.93 11.07
N SER A 4 5.31 -0.17 10.73
CA SER A 4 6.38 -0.15 9.73
C SER A 4 5.83 -0.51 8.36
N CYS A 5 6.33 0.16 7.33
CA CYS A 5 6.03 -0.19 5.95
C CYS A 5 6.60 -1.57 5.61
N THR A 6 5.82 -2.42 4.93
CA THR A 6 6.28 -3.76 4.50
C THR A 6 7.46 -3.69 3.53
N LEU A 7 7.54 -2.66 2.69
CA LEU A 7 8.55 -2.57 1.63
C LEU A 7 9.88 -1.97 2.11
N CYS A 8 9.83 -0.87 2.87
CA CYS A 8 11.05 -0.18 3.33
C CYS A 8 11.33 -0.33 4.82
N SER A 9 10.47 -1.03 5.57
CA SER A 9 10.56 -1.24 7.02
C SER A 9 10.62 0.05 7.86
N LYS A 10 10.37 1.21 7.25
CA LYS A 10 10.37 2.50 7.96
C LYS A 10 9.09 2.66 8.77
N PRO A 11 9.18 3.02 10.06
CA PRO A 11 8.01 3.36 10.86
C PRO A 11 7.41 4.67 10.36
N ARG A 12 6.09 4.70 10.19
CA ARG A 12 5.33 5.92 9.90
C ARG A 12 4.02 5.95 10.65
N ASP A 13 3.55 7.16 10.90
CA ASP A 13 2.24 7.42 11.48
C ASP A 13 1.12 7.21 10.46
N VAL A 14 1.36 7.45 9.17
CA VAL A 14 0.38 7.23 8.10
C VAL A 14 0.92 6.25 7.09
N LEU A 15 0.14 5.20 6.82
CA LEU A 15 0.42 4.17 5.82
C LEU A 15 -0.82 3.90 4.96
N VAL A 16 -0.60 3.53 3.71
CA VAL A 16 -1.64 3.01 2.82
C VAL A 16 -1.80 1.53 3.09
N ARG A 17 -3.01 1.09 3.38
CA ARG A 17 -3.34 -0.33 3.48
C ARG A 17 -3.74 -0.82 2.10
N CYS A 18 -3.05 -1.80 1.54
CA CYS A 18 -3.37 -2.38 0.25
C CYS A 18 -3.03 -3.86 0.17
N GLN A 19 -3.73 -4.62 -0.68
CA GLN A 19 -3.29 -5.93 -1.12
C GLN A 19 -2.44 -5.71 -2.38
N ILE A 20 -1.34 -6.44 -2.54
CA ILE A 20 -0.41 -6.27 -3.67
C ILE A 20 -0.02 -7.59 -4.33
N ASP A 21 -0.49 -8.70 -3.76
CA ASP A 21 -0.06 -10.05 -4.07
C ASP A 21 -1.25 -11.02 -3.97
N GLU A 22 -1.10 -12.19 -4.58
CA GLU A 22 -2.12 -13.24 -4.64
C GLU A 22 -2.54 -13.78 -3.26
N SER A 23 -1.73 -13.59 -2.22
CA SER A 23 -2.10 -14.01 -0.85
C SER A 23 -3.30 -13.26 -0.31
N GLN A 24 -3.72 -12.16 -0.97
CA GLN A 24 -4.79 -11.28 -0.53
C GLN A 24 -4.56 -10.77 0.91
N LYS A 25 -3.29 -10.69 1.32
CA LYS A 25 -2.93 -10.17 2.63
C LYS A 25 -2.88 -8.65 2.57
N TRP A 26 -3.28 -8.05 3.68
CA TRP A 26 -3.24 -6.59 3.80
C TRP A 26 -1.84 -6.16 4.20
N HIS A 27 -1.19 -5.44 3.29
CA HIS A 27 0.11 -4.83 3.50
C HIS A 27 -0.05 -3.36 3.85
N PHE A 28 0.93 -2.83 4.58
CA PHE A 28 1.01 -1.40 4.89
C PHE A 28 2.20 -0.81 4.15
N VAL A 29 1.95 0.14 3.26
CA VAL A 29 2.98 0.77 2.43
C VAL A 29 3.02 2.27 2.64
N CYS A 30 4.19 2.89 2.47
CA CYS A 30 4.29 4.33 2.63
C CYS A 30 3.50 5.07 1.55
N PRO A 31 2.71 6.11 1.90
CA PRO A 31 2.16 7.02 0.92
C PRO A 31 3.32 7.74 0.22
N GLY A 32 3.40 7.62 -1.11
CA GLY A 32 4.51 8.10 -1.93
C GLY A 32 5.24 6.97 -2.65
N THR A 33 6.56 6.86 -2.47
CA THR A 33 7.44 6.00 -3.28
C THR A 33 7.08 4.51 -3.21
N CYS A 34 6.86 3.99 -2.00
CA CYS A 34 6.53 2.58 -1.79
C CYS A 34 5.19 2.22 -2.41
N TRP A 35 4.17 3.06 -2.17
CA TRP A 35 2.85 2.89 -2.78
C TRP A 35 2.90 2.98 -4.31
N LYS A 36 3.59 3.98 -4.85
CA LYS A 36 3.78 4.15 -6.30
C LYS A 36 4.45 2.94 -6.95
N SER A 37 5.33 2.25 -6.23
CA SER A 37 6.00 1.04 -6.73
C SER A 37 5.05 -0.16 -6.86
N VAL A 38 3.97 -0.23 -6.09
CA VAL A 38 3.02 -1.36 -6.08
C VAL A 38 1.68 -1.07 -6.74
N SER A 39 1.33 0.21 -6.91
CA SER A 39 0.10 0.64 -7.59
C SER A 39 0.35 1.31 -8.94
N GLY A 40 1.61 1.48 -9.33
CA GLY A 40 2.01 2.37 -10.43
C GLY A 40 1.84 3.87 -10.11
N GLY A 41 1.42 4.21 -8.88
CA GLY A 41 1.06 5.57 -8.49
C GLY A 41 -0.36 5.96 -8.88
N VAL A 42 -1.20 4.97 -9.18
CA VAL A 42 -2.60 5.17 -9.55
C VAL A 42 -3.48 4.56 -8.45
N GLU A 43 -4.47 5.33 -7.99
CA GLU A 43 -5.48 4.85 -7.06
C GLU A 43 -6.25 3.67 -7.68
N ASP A 44 -6.39 2.57 -6.93
CA ASP A 44 -6.96 1.30 -7.39
C ASP A 44 -6.31 0.67 -8.63
N ALA A 45 -5.07 1.05 -8.96
CA ALA A 45 -4.40 0.62 -10.19
C ALA A 45 -5.33 0.75 -11.42
N LYS A 46 -6.15 1.80 -11.46
CA LYS A 46 -7.19 1.98 -12.48
C LYS A 46 -6.55 2.09 -13.87
N GLY A 47 -6.79 1.10 -14.71
CA GLY A 47 -6.15 0.97 -16.03
C GLY A 47 -4.83 0.21 -16.04
N MET A 48 -4.38 -0.31 -14.88
CA MET A 48 -3.21 -1.18 -14.73
C MET A 48 -3.59 -2.52 -14.07
N GLN A 49 -4.83 -2.97 -14.26
CA GLN A 49 -5.32 -4.23 -13.71
C GLN A 49 -4.59 -5.45 -14.29
N GLU A 50 -4.05 -5.34 -15.50
CA GLU A 50 -3.18 -6.39 -16.07
C GLU A 50 -1.83 -6.46 -15.38
N GLU A 51 -1.27 -5.32 -14.97
CA GLU A 51 0.06 -5.25 -14.31
C GLU A 51 -0.03 -5.48 -12.81
N TYR A 52 -1.17 -5.11 -12.20
CA TYR A 52 -1.46 -5.25 -10.78
C TYR A 52 -2.83 -5.93 -10.54
N PRO A 53 -3.01 -7.19 -10.97
CA PRO A 53 -4.30 -7.89 -10.89
C PRO A 53 -4.78 -8.13 -9.46
N TYR A 54 -3.85 -8.21 -8.51
CA TYR A 54 -4.13 -8.42 -7.09
C TYR A 54 -4.12 -7.12 -6.28
N TYR A 55 -3.87 -5.98 -6.92
CA TYR A 55 -3.78 -4.72 -6.20
C TYR A 55 -5.17 -4.24 -5.77
N ARG A 56 -5.36 -4.08 -4.46
CA ARG A 56 -6.61 -3.60 -3.87
C ARG A 56 -6.32 -2.49 -2.88
N TYR A 57 -6.90 -1.32 -3.11
CA TYR A 57 -6.78 -0.21 -2.18
C TYR A 57 -7.69 -0.42 -0.97
N GLY A 58 -7.11 -0.32 0.23
CA GLY A 58 -7.79 -0.51 1.51
C GLY A 58 -7.90 0.75 2.35
N GLY A 59 -7.56 1.91 1.79
CA GLY A 59 -7.60 3.21 2.47
C GLY A 59 -6.29 3.62 3.14
N MET A 60 -6.24 4.89 3.52
CA MET A 60 -5.18 5.43 4.37
C MET A 60 -5.47 5.12 5.82
N VAL A 61 -4.46 4.61 6.53
CA VAL A 61 -4.53 4.28 7.94
C VAL A 61 -3.58 5.18 8.70
N SER A 62 -4.16 5.99 9.58
CA SER A 62 -3.41 6.79 10.55
C SER A 62 -3.28 5.98 11.85
N PHE A 63 -2.03 5.83 12.28
CA PHE A 63 -1.61 5.24 13.54
C PHE A 63 -1.21 6.31 14.57
N CYS A 64 -1.55 7.58 14.27
CA CYS A 64 -1.45 8.71 15.18
C CYS A 64 -2.15 8.34 16.49
N LYS A 65 -1.42 8.47 17.60
CA LYS A 65 -2.00 8.39 18.94
C LYS A 65 -2.72 9.69 19.25
#